data_AF-A0A5Y5LZZ5-F1
#
_entry.id   AF-A0A5Y5LZZ5-F1
#
_cell.length_a   1.000
_cell.length_b   1.000
_cell.length_c   1.000
_cell.angle_alpha   90.00
_cell.angle_beta   90.00
_cell.angle_gamma   90.00
#
_symmetry.space_group_name_H-M   'P 1'
#
loop_
_entity.id
_entity.type
_entity.pdbx_description
1 polymer ?
#
loop_
_entity_poly.entity_id
_entity_poly.type
_entity_poly.pdbx_seq_one_letter_code
_entity_poly.pdbx_strand_id
1 'polypeptide(L)'
;LDSVINQTYTNLEIILVNDGSTDEHSLNIAKEYTLKDKRITLFDKKNGGLSSARNIGIEYFSGEYKLKNKTQHIKENSLIEFQLDGNNPYNIYKAYKSSQAFNNEKDLTNFTYPSIDYIIFLDSDNYWKLNCIEECVIRMKNVDVLWFDHDCTYEDNIKNKHKKTRMEIFDFKKECIITPKEYANRALSIGSRDISFGWNGMIDFNFLKQIKLKFIN
;
A
#
# COMPACT_ATOMS: atom_id res chain seq x y z
N LEU A 1 -10.51 2.21 4.58
CA LEU A 1 -9.88 1.31 5.58
C LEU A 1 -10.71 0.04 5.82
N ASP A 2 -12.02 0.15 6.11
CA ASP A 2 -12.87 -1.05 6.26
C ASP A 2 -12.83 -1.99 5.05
N SER A 3 -12.75 -1.47 3.81
CA SER A 3 -12.55 -2.30 2.60
C SER A 3 -11.26 -3.13 2.61
N VAL A 4 -10.22 -2.65 3.28
CA VAL A 4 -8.90 -3.30 3.32
C VAL A 4 -8.88 -4.38 4.38
N ILE A 5 -9.33 -4.06 5.61
CA ILE A 5 -9.29 -5.03 6.72
C ILE A 5 -10.29 -6.18 6.54
N ASN A 6 -11.38 -5.96 5.79
CA ASN A 6 -12.41 -6.97 5.53
C ASN A 6 -12.23 -7.72 4.20
N GLN A 7 -11.05 -7.65 3.56
CA GLN A 7 -10.77 -8.47 2.38
C GLN A 7 -10.95 -9.97 2.69
N THR A 8 -11.53 -10.69 1.73
CA THR A 8 -11.69 -12.16 1.76
C THR A 8 -10.34 -12.87 1.83
N TYR A 9 -9.32 -12.34 1.15
CA TYR A 9 -7.94 -12.76 1.31
C TYR A 9 -7.34 -12.15 2.57
N THR A 10 -6.99 -12.99 3.55
CA THR A 10 -6.61 -12.55 4.91
C THR A 10 -5.12 -12.48 5.16
N ASN A 11 -4.29 -13.15 4.34
CA ASN A 11 -2.83 -13.20 4.47
C ASN A 11 -2.20 -11.88 3.96
N LEU A 12 -2.41 -10.81 4.72
CA LEU A 12 -2.03 -9.44 4.39
C LEU A 12 -1.14 -8.83 5.47
N GLU A 13 -0.21 -7.98 5.02
CA GLU A 13 0.46 -6.98 5.84
C GLU A 13 0.03 -5.61 5.33
N ILE A 14 -0.39 -4.72 6.23
CA ILE A 14 -0.97 -3.44 5.85
C ILE A 14 -0.08 -2.31 6.39
N ILE A 15 0.43 -1.48 5.49
CA ILE A 15 1.13 -0.25 5.87
C ILE A 15 0.16 0.91 5.71
N LEU A 16 -0.18 1.55 6.83
CA LEU A 16 -0.96 2.78 6.83
C LEU A 16 -0.01 3.94 7.06
N VAL A 17 -0.01 4.93 6.18
CA VAL A 17 0.87 6.11 6.32
C VAL A 17 0.02 7.36 6.53
N ASN A 18 0.09 7.94 7.73
CA ASN A 18 -0.36 9.30 7.97
C ASN A 18 0.69 10.27 7.43
N ASP A 19 0.47 10.79 6.21
CA ASP A 19 1.39 11.71 5.54
C ASP A 19 1.21 13.16 5.99
N GLY A 20 1.30 13.39 7.30
CA GLY A 20 1.25 14.72 7.89
C GLY A 20 -0.10 15.42 7.78
N SER A 21 -1.20 14.69 8.00
CA SER A 21 -2.53 15.30 8.16
C SER A 21 -2.49 16.39 9.23
N THR A 22 -3.14 17.52 8.94
CA THR A 22 -3.15 18.69 9.83
C THR A 22 -4.24 18.62 10.90
N ASP A 23 -5.25 17.76 10.70
CA ASP A 23 -6.26 17.47 11.70
C ASP A 23 -5.84 16.27 12.58
N GLU A 24 -6.17 16.35 13.87
CA GLU A 24 -5.92 15.24 14.80
C GLU A 24 -6.82 14.03 14.51
N HIS A 25 -7.93 14.24 13.81
CA HIS A 25 -8.94 13.21 13.56
C HIS A 25 -8.40 12.08 12.68
N SER A 26 -7.66 12.41 11.62
CA SER A 26 -7.06 11.46 10.68
C SER A 26 -6.08 10.50 11.37
N LEU A 27 -5.18 11.05 12.20
CA LEU A 27 -4.23 10.23 12.94
C LEU A 27 -4.92 9.37 13.99
N ASN A 28 -5.96 9.88 14.65
CA ASN A 28 -6.74 9.11 15.62
C ASN A 28 -7.49 7.95 14.96
N ILE A 29 -8.14 8.17 13.81
CA ILE A 29 -8.75 7.09 13.01
C ILE A 29 -7.69 6.05 12.64
N ALA A 30 -6.53 6.48 12.16
CA ALA A 30 -5.45 5.56 11.79
C ALA A 30 -5.00 4.70 12.97
N LYS A 31 -4.88 5.29 14.17
CA LYS A 31 -4.57 4.59 15.42
C LYS A 31 -5.66 3.61 15.84
N GLU A 32 -6.93 3.99 15.74
CA GLU A 32 -8.07 3.13 16.03
C GLU A 32 -8.08 1.89 15.12
N TYR A 33 -7.88 2.08 13.82
CA TYR A 33 -7.78 0.96 12.89
C TYR A 33 -6.56 0.09 13.18
N THR A 34 -5.42 0.69 13.55
CA THR A 34 -4.22 -0.06 13.94
C THR A 34 -4.50 -0.92 15.17
N LEU A 35 -5.30 -0.47 16.14
CA LEU A 35 -5.74 -1.30 17.27
C LEU A 35 -6.70 -2.41 16.83
N LYS A 36 -7.62 -2.11 15.91
CA LYS A 36 -8.65 -3.02 15.39
C LYS A 36 -8.08 -4.20 14.59
N ASP A 37 -6.95 -4.01 13.90
CA ASP A 37 -6.34 -5.03 13.05
C ASP A 37 -4.83 -5.14 13.24
N LYS A 38 -4.38 -6.26 13.81
CA LYS A 38 -2.96 -6.53 14.10
C LYS A 38 -2.04 -6.56 12.87
N ARG A 39 -2.60 -6.74 11.66
CA ARG A 39 -1.86 -6.71 10.39
C ARG A 39 -1.41 -5.31 10.01
N ILE A 40 -1.99 -4.26 10.62
CA ILE A 40 -1.64 -2.88 10.35
C ILE A 40 -0.34 -2.50 11.06
N THR A 41 0.55 -1.84 10.33
CA THR A 41 1.65 -1.04 10.87
C THR A 41 1.44 0.40 10.39
N LEU A 42 1.24 1.32 11.33
CA LEU A 42 0.99 2.74 11.05
C LEU A 42 2.30 3.52 11.10
N PHE A 43 2.57 4.35 10.10
CA PHE A 43 3.62 5.36 10.10
C PHE A 43 3.03 6.75 10.18
N ASP A 44 3.53 7.56 11.09
CA ASP A 44 3.22 8.98 11.23
C ASP A 44 4.46 9.80 10.87
N LYS A 45 4.33 10.72 9.92
CA LYS A 45 5.45 11.47 9.34
C LYS A 45 5.07 12.90 9.00
N LYS A 46 6.08 13.73 8.72
CA LYS A 46 5.88 15.03 8.06
C LYS A 46 5.31 14.82 6.65
N ASN A 47 4.36 15.65 6.23
CA ASN A 47 3.83 15.63 4.86
C ASN A 47 4.96 15.64 3.80
N GLY A 48 4.86 14.72 2.84
CA GLY A 48 5.83 14.57 1.76
C GLY A 48 5.26 14.01 0.46
N GLY A 49 3.93 13.89 0.35
CA GLY A 49 3.22 13.44 -0.83
C GLY A 49 3.13 11.92 -0.97
N LEU A 50 2.32 11.50 -1.94
CA LEU A 50 2.02 10.09 -2.22
C LEU A 50 3.28 9.27 -2.50
N SER A 51 4.24 9.82 -3.25
CA SER A 51 5.50 9.12 -3.53
C SER A 51 6.29 8.82 -2.26
N SER A 52 6.38 9.79 -1.35
CA SER A 52 7.03 9.60 -0.05
C SER A 52 6.34 8.52 0.77
N ALA A 53 5.00 8.49 0.78
CA ALA A 53 4.23 7.47 1.50
C ALA A 53 4.44 6.06 0.91
N ARG A 54 4.39 5.91 -0.43
CA ARG A 54 4.63 4.63 -1.11
C ARG A 54 6.05 4.11 -0.88
N ASN A 55 7.05 4.99 -0.92
CA ASN A 55 8.43 4.61 -0.65
C ASN A 55 8.64 4.11 0.78
N ILE A 56 7.92 4.64 1.78
CA ILE A 56 7.98 4.09 3.14
C ILE A 56 7.53 2.63 3.17
N GLY A 57 6.43 2.30 2.49
CA GLY A 57 5.96 0.92 2.38
C GLY A 57 7.01 0.02 1.72
N ILE A 58 7.55 0.42 0.57
CA ILE A 58 8.59 -0.34 -0.15
C ILE A 58 9.82 -0.55 0.75
N GLU A 59 10.38 0.51 1.29
CA GLU A 59 11.63 0.47 2.08
C GLU A 59 11.42 -0.28 3.41
N TYR A 60 10.21 -0.25 3.98
CA TYR A 60 9.85 -1.06 5.16
C TYR A 60 9.88 -2.56 4.85
N PHE A 61 9.21 -3.00 3.78
CA PHE A 61 9.20 -4.42 3.39
C PHE A 61 10.56 -4.88 2.85
N SER A 62 11.40 -3.97 2.35
CA SER A 62 12.78 -4.25 1.98
C SER A 62 13.73 -4.33 3.17
N GLY A 63 13.29 -3.99 4.38
CA GLY A 63 14.13 -3.95 5.58
C GLY A 63 15.21 -2.86 5.56
N GLU A 64 14.96 -1.76 4.84
CA GLU A 64 15.92 -0.64 4.72
C GLU A 64 15.94 0.27 5.95
N TYR A 65 14.89 0.23 6.76
CA TYR A 65 14.86 0.92 8.05
C TYR A 65 15.21 -0.02 9.19
N LYS A 66 15.51 0.56 10.35
CA LYS A 66 15.52 -0.15 11.62
C LYS A 66 14.51 0.49 12.56
N LEU A 67 13.52 -0.27 13.02
CA LEU A 67 12.56 0.20 14.02
C LEU A 67 13.09 -0.11 15.41
N LYS A 68 13.20 0.92 16.24
CA LYS A 68 13.55 0.80 17.66
C LYS A 68 12.31 0.94 18.50
N ASN A 69 11.97 -0.16 19.16
CA ASN A 69 10.89 -0.23 20.14
C ASN A 69 11.14 0.74 21.31
N LYS A 70 10.11 1.47 21.73
CA LYS A 70 10.09 2.34 22.92
C LYS A 70 9.37 1.72 24.11
N THR A 71 8.54 0.71 23.87
CA THR A 71 7.68 0.09 24.88
C THR A 71 8.40 -1.09 25.52
N GLN A 72 8.62 -1.04 26.84
CA GLN A 72 9.26 -2.14 27.59
C GLN A 72 8.25 -3.21 28.07
N HIS A 73 6.97 -2.83 28.15
CA HIS A 73 5.89 -3.68 28.63
C HIS A 73 4.66 -3.54 27.74
N ILE A 74 4.21 -4.65 27.18
CA ILE A 74 3.00 -4.78 26.39
C ILE A 74 1.81 -4.61 27.32
N LYS A 75 1.07 -3.52 27.13
CA LYS A 75 -0.25 -3.35 27.73
C LYS A 75 -1.30 -3.90 26.76
N GLU A 76 -2.24 -4.68 27.28
CA GLU A 76 -3.34 -5.22 26.49
C GLU A 76 -4.15 -4.09 25.81
N ASN A 77 -4.55 -4.34 24.56
CA ASN A 77 -5.35 -3.43 23.74
C ASN A 77 -4.75 -2.01 23.62
N SER A 78 -3.42 -1.93 23.56
CA SER A 78 -2.67 -0.68 23.37
C SER A 78 -1.86 -0.69 22.08
N LEU A 79 -1.37 0.49 21.69
CA LEU A 79 -0.41 0.65 20.60
C LEU A 79 1.01 0.56 21.15
N ILE A 80 1.83 -0.25 20.49
CA ILE A 80 3.28 -0.28 20.68
C ILE A 80 3.90 0.79 19.80
N GLU A 81 4.75 1.63 20.39
CA GLU A 81 5.41 2.72 19.68
C GLU A 81 6.84 2.34 19.27
N PHE A 82 7.16 2.65 18.02
CA PHE A 82 8.50 2.52 17.46
C PHE A 82 8.97 3.88 16.95
N GLN A 83 10.28 4.08 16.98
CA GLN A 83 10.95 5.17 16.26
C GLN A 83 11.92 4.57 15.25
N LEU A 84 12.30 5.35 14.23
CA LEU A 84 13.42 4.95 13.37
C LEU A 84 14.75 5.05 14.14
N ASP A 85 15.63 4.10 13.90
CA ASP A 85 17.02 4.06 14.34
C ASP A 85 17.92 4.28 13.12
N GLY A 86 18.58 5.44 13.05
CA GLY A 86 19.44 5.81 11.93
C GLY A 86 18.82 6.82 10.97
N ASN A 87 19.02 6.62 9.66
CA ASN A 87 18.58 7.56 8.64
C ASN A 87 17.05 7.66 8.60
N ASN A 88 16.54 8.89 8.53
CA ASN A 88 15.12 9.18 8.50
C ASN A 88 14.79 10.15 7.34
N PRO A 89 14.94 9.70 6.08
CA PRO A 89 14.81 10.57 4.91
C PRO A 89 13.39 11.12 4.72
N TYR A 90 12.39 10.49 5.35
CA TYR A 90 10.98 10.86 5.24
C TYR A 90 10.44 11.60 6.44
N ASN A 91 11.28 11.97 7.41
CA ASN A 91 10.86 12.65 8.65
C ASN A 91 9.70 11.91 9.35
N ILE A 92 9.85 10.59 9.49
CA ILE A 92 8.92 9.75 10.26
C ILE A 92 9.08 10.12 11.73
N TYR A 93 7.98 10.50 12.37
CA TYR A 93 7.93 10.83 13.78
C TYR A 93 7.85 9.55 14.61
N LYS A 94 6.92 8.66 14.27
CA LYS A 94 6.65 7.41 14.98
C LYS A 94 6.09 6.36 14.03
N ALA A 95 6.28 5.10 14.38
CA ALA A 95 5.48 4.01 13.86
C ALA A 95 4.73 3.31 15.00
N TYR A 96 3.59 2.71 14.69
CA TYR A 96 2.72 2.06 15.66
C TYR A 96 2.30 0.68 15.16
N LYS A 97 2.17 -0.26 16.09
CA LYS A 97 1.56 -1.57 15.85
C LYS A 97 0.68 -1.96 17.03
N SER A 98 -0.39 -2.71 16.79
CA SER A 98 -1.20 -3.24 17.89
C SER A 98 -0.37 -4.14 18.81
N SER A 99 -0.57 -4.02 20.11
CA SER A 99 -0.12 -5.00 21.11
C SER A 99 -0.56 -6.43 20.76
N GLN A 100 -1.69 -6.60 20.09
CA GLN A 100 -2.22 -7.89 19.63
C GLN A 100 -1.34 -8.59 18.57
N ALA A 101 -0.34 -7.90 18.02
CA ALA A 101 0.63 -8.48 17.10
C ALA A 101 1.74 -9.28 17.81
N PHE A 102 1.84 -9.20 19.15
CA PHE A 102 2.91 -9.79 19.94
C PHE A 102 2.33 -10.69 21.03
N ASN A 103 2.80 -11.93 21.14
CA ASN A 103 2.31 -12.81 22.21
C ASN A 103 3.02 -12.54 23.54
N ASN A 104 4.21 -11.95 23.51
CA ASN A 104 5.05 -11.67 24.67
C ASN A 104 6.18 -10.65 24.33
N GLU A 105 6.93 -10.20 25.33
CA GLU A 105 8.03 -9.23 25.15
C GLU A 105 9.20 -9.73 24.29
N LYS A 106 9.41 -11.05 24.26
CA LYS A 106 10.45 -11.65 23.42
C LYS A 106 10.06 -11.56 21.94
N ASP A 107 8.78 -11.73 21.60
CA ASP A 107 8.26 -11.51 20.24
C ASP A 107 8.45 -10.05 19.83
N LEU A 108 8.17 -9.10 20.73
CA LEU A 108 8.38 -7.69 20.50
C LEU A 108 9.86 -7.32 20.31
N THR A 109 10.75 -7.91 21.12
CA THR A 109 12.20 -7.67 21.02
C THR A 109 12.79 -8.25 19.73
N ASN A 110 12.25 -9.38 19.27
CA ASN A 110 12.69 -10.04 18.03
C ASN A 110 11.89 -9.59 16.81
N PHE A 111 11.05 -8.57 16.94
CA PHE A 111 10.23 -8.09 15.85
C PHE A 111 11.10 -7.69 14.64
N THR A 112 10.71 -8.24 13.49
CA THR A 112 11.39 -8.08 12.22
C THR A 112 10.37 -7.75 11.14
N TYR A 113 10.85 -7.23 10.01
CA TYR A 113 10.06 -6.93 8.83
C TYR A 113 9.38 -8.21 8.31
N PRO A 114 8.07 -8.17 8.03
CA PRO A 114 7.40 -9.28 7.39
C PRO A 114 7.88 -9.41 5.94
N SER A 115 7.97 -10.66 5.47
CA SER A 115 8.24 -10.94 4.07
C SER A 115 6.94 -10.89 3.28
N ILE A 116 6.96 -10.27 2.10
CA ILE A 116 5.82 -10.20 1.18
C ILE A 116 6.21 -10.69 -0.21
N ASP A 117 5.26 -11.30 -0.91
CA ASP A 117 5.42 -11.72 -2.30
C ASP A 117 5.03 -10.59 -3.27
N TYR A 118 3.97 -9.87 -2.95
CA TYR A 118 3.38 -8.83 -3.79
C TYR A 118 3.11 -7.55 -3.01
N ILE A 119 3.17 -6.41 -3.69
CA ILE A 119 2.79 -5.11 -3.14
C ILE A 119 1.72 -4.43 -4.00
N ILE A 120 0.78 -3.77 -3.33
CA ILE A 120 -0.32 -3.01 -3.94
C ILE A 120 -0.49 -1.70 -3.17
N PHE A 121 -0.78 -0.61 -3.88
CA PHE A 121 -0.98 0.71 -3.29
C PHE A 121 -2.46 1.09 -3.35
N LEU A 122 -2.93 1.81 -2.33
CA LEU A 122 -4.29 2.34 -2.27
C LEU A 122 -4.25 3.77 -1.75
N ASP A 123 -4.88 4.69 -2.48
CA ASP A 123 -5.03 6.06 -2.03
C ASP A 123 -6.22 6.16 -1.05
N SER A 124 -6.22 7.15 -0.15
CA SER A 124 -7.17 7.23 0.97
C SER A 124 -8.64 7.43 0.56
N ASP A 125 -8.86 7.91 -0.65
CA ASP A 125 -10.17 8.15 -1.28
C ASP A 125 -10.59 6.99 -2.20
N ASN A 126 -9.89 5.85 -2.16
CA ASN A 126 -10.20 4.68 -2.98
C ASN A 126 -10.76 3.52 -2.14
N TYR A 127 -11.46 2.62 -2.83
CA TYR A 127 -12.14 1.49 -2.23
C TYR A 127 -11.93 0.22 -3.06
N TRP A 128 -11.59 -0.89 -2.39
CA TRP A 128 -11.54 -2.21 -3.01
C TRP A 128 -12.81 -3.01 -2.74
N LYS A 129 -13.34 -3.66 -3.78
CA LYS A 129 -14.31 -4.76 -3.62
C LYS A 129 -13.71 -5.84 -2.71
N LEU A 130 -14.53 -6.56 -1.95
CA LEU A 130 -14.06 -7.48 -0.88
C LEU A 130 -13.18 -8.65 -1.39
N ASN A 131 -13.28 -9.01 -2.67
CA ASN A 131 -12.47 -10.04 -3.31
C ASN A 131 -11.33 -9.49 -4.18
N CYS A 132 -11.06 -8.18 -4.14
CA CYS A 132 -10.07 -7.55 -5.01
C CYS A 132 -8.67 -8.17 -4.84
N ILE A 133 -8.20 -8.33 -3.60
CA ILE A 133 -6.86 -8.87 -3.35
C ILE A 133 -6.79 -10.36 -3.71
N GLU A 134 -7.85 -11.13 -3.44
CA GLU A 134 -7.92 -12.54 -3.81
C GLU A 134 -7.78 -12.71 -5.34
N GLU A 135 -8.56 -11.96 -6.11
CA GLU A 135 -8.50 -11.98 -7.58
C GLU A 135 -7.14 -11.53 -8.12
N CYS A 136 -6.48 -10.57 -7.44
CA CYS A 136 -5.13 -10.13 -7.80
C CYS A 136 -4.09 -11.22 -7.56
N VAL A 137 -4.09 -11.84 -6.38
CA VAL A 137 -3.14 -12.90 -6.02
C VAL A 137 -3.22 -14.08 -7.00
N ILE A 138 -4.43 -14.47 -7.42
CA ILE A 138 -4.63 -15.52 -8.43
C ILE A 138 -3.99 -15.14 -9.78
N ARG A 139 -4.07 -13.86 -10.17
CA ARG A 139 -3.60 -13.35 -11.48
C ARG A 139 -2.14 -12.91 -11.51
N MET A 140 -1.50 -12.74 -10.36
CA MET A 140 -0.06 -12.47 -10.29
C MET A 140 0.80 -13.67 -10.74
N LYS A 141 0.20 -14.84 -10.94
CA LYS A 141 0.93 -16.03 -11.38
C LYS A 141 1.59 -15.79 -12.75
N ASN A 142 2.92 -15.86 -12.77
CA ASN A 142 3.78 -15.72 -13.95
C ASN A 142 3.77 -14.31 -14.58
N VAL A 143 3.47 -13.26 -13.81
CA VAL A 143 3.59 -11.87 -14.26
C VAL A 143 4.31 -11.02 -13.22
N ASP A 144 5.10 -10.06 -13.67
CA ASP A 144 5.81 -9.13 -12.78
C ASP A 144 4.89 -8.00 -12.27
N VAL A 145 3.91 -7.61 -13.09
CA VAL A 145 2.98 -6.52 -12.84
C VAL A 145 1.59 -6.92 -13.31
N LEU A 146 0.61 -6.80 -12.43
CA LEU A 146 -0.81 -6.91 -12.74
C LEU A 146 -1.43 -5.52 -12.79
N TRP A 147 -2.18 -5.23 -13.85
CA TRP A 147 -3.10 -4.10 -13.90
C TRP A 147 -4.53 -4.58 -13.83
N PHE A 148 -5.34 -3.87 -13.05
CA PHE A 148 -6.78 -4.08 -13.00
C PHE A 148 -7.50 -2.77 -13.26
N ASP A 149 -8.77 -2.89 -13.61
CA ASP A 149 -9.62 -1.74 -13.92
C ASP A 149 -10.33 -1.18 -12.68
N HIS A 150 -10.99 -0.04 -12.85
CA HIS A 150 -11.72 0.62 -11.78
C HIS A 150 -13.01 1.26 -12.29
N ASP A 151 -13.94 1.43 -11.36
CA ASP A 151 -15.18 2.13 -11.58
C ASP A 151 -15.15 3.46 -10.80
N CYS A 152 -15.49 4.57 -11.46
CA CYS A 152 -15.66 5.84 -10.76
C CYS A 152 -17.07 5.92 -10.15
N THR A 153 -17.13 6.08 -8.83
CA THR A 153 -18.38 6.43 -8.13
C THR A 153 -18.39 7.94 -7.89
N TYR A 154 -19.50 8.59 -8.18
CA TYR A 154 -19.67 10.03 -8.03
C TYR A 154 -20.67 10.32 -6.92
N GLU A 155 -20.34 11.24 -6.02
CA GLU A 155 -21.26 11.72 -4.99
C GLU A 155 -22.49 12.39 -5.61
N ASP A 156 -23.57 12.45 -4.82
CA ASP A 156 -24.82 13.08 -5.23
C ASP A 156 -24.56 14.48 -5.79
N ASN A 157 -25.18 14.79 -6.93
CA ASN A 157 -25.05 16.02 -7.72
C ASN A 157 -23.80 16.14 -8.62
N ILE A 158 -22.84 15.21 -8.56
CA ILE A 158 -21.74 15.18 -9.54
C ILE A 158 -22.18 14.37 -10.77
N LYS A 159 -22.32 15.05 -11.91
CA LYS A 159 -22.60 14.38 -13.19
C LYS A 159 -21.47 13.42 -13.55
N ASN A 160 -21.83 12.15 -13.76
CA ASN A 160 -20.91 11.18 -14.33
C ASN A 160 -20.46 11.67 -15.72
N LYS A 161 -19.17 11.94 -15.86
CA LYS A 161 -18.57 12.36 -17.14
C LYS A 161 -18.09 11.19 -17.99
N HIS A 162 -18.29 9.96 -17.52
CA HIS A 162 -17.82 8.71 -18.11
C HIS A 162 -16.37 8.85 -18.60
N LYS A 163 -15.46 9.17 -17.66
CA LYS A 163 -14.04 9.17 -18.01
C LYS A 163 -13.63 7.75 -18.38
N LYS A 164 -13.06 7.59 -19.57
CA LYS A 164 -12.58 6.29 -20.01
C LYS A 164 -11.49 5.78 -19.09
N THR A 165 -11.58 4.51 -18.71
CA THR A 165 -10.53 3.88 -17.92
C THR A 165 -9.28 3.63 -18.76
N ARG A 166 -8.18 3.26 -18.11
CA ARG A 166 -6.95 2.86 -18.82
C ARG A 166 -7.20 1.65 -19.71
N MET A 167 -7.99 0.68 -19.24
CA MET A 167 -8.31 -0.51 -20.02
C MET A 167 -9.12 -0.16 -21.26
N GLU A 168 -10.07 0.78 -21.15
CA GLU A 168 -10.85 1.27 -22.29
C GLU A 168 -10.01 2.10 -23.28
N ILE A 169 -9.10 2.95 -22.78
CA ILE A 169 -8.20 3.76 -23.62
C ILE A 169 -7.26 2.86 -24.43
N PHE A 170 -6.75 1.79 -23.82
CA PHE A 170 -5.88 0.80 -24.45
C PHE A 170 -6.63 -0.35 -25.13
N ASP A 171 -7.96 -0.29 -25.23
CA ASP A 171 -8.81 -1.32 -25.87
C ASP A 171 -8.60 -2.76 -25.33
N PHE A 172 -8.30 -2.89 -24.04
CA PHE A 172 -8.22 -4.20 -23.36
C PHE A 172 -9.64 -4.69 -23.01
N LYS A 173 -10.21 -5.55 -23.86
CA LYS A 173 -11.58 -6.07 -23.70
C LYS A 173 -11.69 -7.35 -22.87
N LYS A 174 -10.56 -8.03 -22.68
CA LYS A 174 -10.45 -9.31 -21.98
C LYS A 174 -9.12 -9.34 -21.25
N GLU A 175 -9.09 -10.13 -20.19
CA GLU A 175 -7.85 -10.48 -19.50
C GLU A 175 -6.83 -11.05 -20.48
N CYS A 176 -5.61 -10.54 -20.41
CA CYS A 176 -4.49 -10.98 -21.23
C CYS A 176 -3.16 -10.70 -20.53
N ILE A 177 -2.13 -11.43 -20.94
CA ILE A 177 -0.74 -11.15 -20.57
C ILE A 177 -0.09 -10.53 -21.80
N ILE A 178 0.65 -9.45 -21.59
CA ILE A 178 1.36 -8.72 -22.64
C ILE A 178 2.81 -8.51 -22.23
N THR A 179 3.68 -8.46 -23.21
CA THR A 179 5.08 -8.07 -23.06
C THR A 179 5.22 -6.54 -23.01
N PRO A 180 6.33 -6.01 -22.46
CA PRO A 180 6.62 -4.58 -22.52
C PRO A 180 6.62 -4.02 -23.96
N LYS A 181 7.05 -4.82 -24.95
CA LYS A 181 7.05 -4.43 -26.37
C LYS A 181 5.64 -4.29 -26.93
N GLU A 182 4.75 -5.22 -26.62
CA GLU A 182 3.33 -5.16 -27.03
C GLU A 182 2.63 -3.97 -26.39
N TYR A 183 2.90 -3.73 -25.11
CA TYR A 183 2.39 -2.56 -24.41
C TYR A 183 2.85 -1.25 -25.05
N ALA A 184 4.15 -1.10 -25.32
CA ALA A 184 4.72 0.08 -25.95
C ALA A 184 4.15 0.32 -27.36
N ASN A 185 4.04 -0.73 -28.18
CA ASN A 185 3.44 -0.64 -29.51
C ASN A 185 1.99 -0.15 -29.45
N ARG A 186 1.23 -0.64 -28.47
CA ARG A 186 -0.16 -0.22 -28.29
C ARG A 186 -0.26 1.23 -27.82
N ALA A 187 0.57 1.64 -26.86
CA ALA A 187 0.66 3.04 -26.41
C ALA A 187 0.92 3.98 -27.60
N LEU A 188 1.89 3.63 -28.46
CA LEU A 188 2.19 4.37 -29.69
C LEU A 188 0.98 4.44 -30.64
N SER A 189 0.27 3.32 -30.85
CA SER A 189 -0.88 3.28 -31.77
C SER A 189 -2.04 4.18 -31.37
N ILE A 190 -2.21 4.42 -30.08
CA ILE A 190 -3.29 5.29 -29.55
C ILE A 190 -2.78 6.71 -29.23
N GLY A 191 -1.50 7.01 -29.52
CA GLY A 191 -0.88 8.29 -29.21
C GLY A 191 -0.69 8.55 -27.71
N SER A 192 -0.74 7.50 -26.86
CA SER A 192 -0.51 7.62 -25.43
C SER A 192 0.98 7.56 -25.12
N ARG A 193 1.44 8.48 -24.26
CA ARG A 193 2.77 8.43 -23.62
C ARG A 193 2.68 8.02 -22.15
N ASP A 194 1.48 7.68 -21.71
CA ASP A 194 1.20 7.46 -20.30
C ASP A 194 1.58 6.05 -19.86
N ILE A 195 2.60 5.96 -19.04
CA ILE A 195 3.06 4.73 -18.37
C ILE A 195 2.73 4.74 -16.87
N SER A 196 1.80 5.60 -16.44
CA SER A 196 1.45 5.75 -15.02
C SER A 196 1.03 4.41 -14.40
N PHE A 197 1.58 4.19 -13.22
CA PHE A 197 1.23 3.09 -12.33
C PHE A 197 1.11 3.67 -10.93
N GLY A 198 -0.03 3.43 -10.29
CA GLY A 198 -0.30 3.93 -8.94
C GLY A 198 -1.11 2.91 -8.16
N TRP A 199 -2.42 3.15 -8.07
CA TRP A 199 -3.35 2.40 -7.24
C TRP A 199 -4.09 1.26 -7.98
N ASN A 200 -3.97 1.19 -9.30
CA ASN A 200 -4.71 0.26 -10.17
C ASN A 200 -3.92 -1.01 -10.56
N GLY A 201 -3.08 -1.50 -9.66
CA GLY A 201 -2.32 -2.71 -9.93
C GLY A 201 -1.50 -3.24 -8.76
N MET A 202 -0.97 -4.44 -8.96
CA MET A 202 -0.14 -5.18 -8.00
C MET A 202 1.21 -5.50 -8.66
N ILE A 203 2.30 -5.47 -7.89
CA ILE A 203 3.66 -5.73 -8.39
C ILE A 203 4.26 -6.90 -7.62
N ASP A 204 4.99 -7.77 -8.32
CA ASP A 204 5.92 -8.73 -7.71
C ASP A 204 7.02 -8.00 -6.95
N PHE A 205 7.11 -8.25 -5.64
CA PHE A 205 7.99 -7.49 -4.78
C PHE A 205 9.48 -7.79 -5.07
N ASN A 206 9.80 -8.98 -5.57
CA ASN A 206 11.17 -9.29 -5.99
C ASN A 206 11.53 -8.54 -7.28
N PHE A 207 10.62 -8.50 -8.26
CA PHE A 207 10.78 -7.68 -9.47
C PHE A 207 10.96 -6.20 -9.12
N LEU A 208 10.12 -5.66 -8.21
CA LEU A 208 10.21 -4.27 -7.76
C LEU A 208 11.61 -3.95 -7.19
N LYS A 209 12.14 -4.83 -6.32
CA LYS A 209 13.49 -4.69 -5.75
C LYS A 209 14.57 -4.77 -6.83
N GLN A 210 14.44 -5.67 -7.80
CA GLN A 210 15.42 -5.83 -8.90
C GLN A 210 15.55 -4.56 -9.73
N ILE A 211 14.42 -3.91 -10.06
CA ILE A 211 14.42 -2.65 -10.82
C ILE A 211 14.73 -1.42 -9.97
N LYS A 212 14.84 -1.58 -8.65
CA LYS A 212 15.09 -0.50 -7.68
C LYS A 212 14.07 0.64 -7.83
N LEU A 213 12.79 0.28 -7.97
CA LEU A 213 11.73 1.26 -8.16
C LEU A 213 11.67 2.21 -6.97
N LYS A 214 11.70 3.51 -7.25
CA LYS A 214 11.46 4.58 -6.26
C LYS A 214 10.57 5.64 -6.86
N PHE A 215 9.58 6.09 -6.11
CA PHE A 215 8.73 7.19 -6.51
C PHE A 215 9.43 8.52 -6.18
N ILE A 216 9.47 9.46 -7.14
CA ILE A 216 10.35 10.65 -7.08
C ILE A 216 9.63 11.98 -6.81
N ASN A 217 8.29 11.99 -6.70
CA ASN A 217 7.48 13.22 -6.62
C ASN A 217 6.52 13.25 -5.43
#